data_AF-A0AA44HZ47-F1
#
_entry.id   AF-A0AA44HZ47-F1
#
_cell.length_a   1.000
_cell.length_b   1.000
_cell.length_c   1.000
_cell.angle_alpha   90.00
_cell.angle_beta   90.00
_cell.angle_gamma   90.00
#
_symmetry.space_group_name_H-M   'P 1'
#
loop_
_entity.id
_entity.type
_entity.pdbx_description
1 polymer ?
#
loop_
_entity_poly.entity_id
_entity_poly.type
_entity_poly.pdbx_seq_one_letter_code
_entity_poly.pdbx_strand_id
1 'polypeptide(L)'
;MMSKILFILNCIPFFHVSNDQNFGTYNDLNTARFSLFSLPLGESIFYLFTLYKKDDTWHVNLYKKLSFDQVQSRVKPSEIENKVTAYENYMVRVSDQEMARQEEFLKIRIAELTGALYSLHNKVSFYSTIGLALLGFLGYLLGEIVNSNLPIMLIWIFYALWGLSSLYALNLALFIRSSIAVSSFYKSSFSGLKKDPKKTALAISFYRDWYDINDVVRYIASLVKNIEKYLYRLIASCVVTWVCVFLTSNLGWYESEQYSPTEIDYNFVNITKVNLQSLVSQT
;
A
#
# COMPACT_ATOMS: atom_id res chain seq x y z
N MET A 1 11.62 -16.27 -18.83
CA MET A 1 10.30 -15.76 -19.29
C MET A 1 9.20 -16.00 -18.26
N MET A 2 9.08 -17.22 -17.71
CA MET A 2 8.12 -17.60 -16.64
C MET A 2 8.10 -16.63 -15.43
N SER A 3 9.26 -16.21 -14.91
CA SER A 3 9.36 -15.32 -13.75
C SER A 3 8.74 -13.91 -13.98
N LYS A 4 8.83 -13.36 -15.20
CA LYS A 4 8.27 -12.03 -15.51
C LYS A 4 6.74 -12.04 -15.57
N ILE A 5 6.15 -13.12 -16.08
CA ILE A 5 4.69 -13.29 -16.15
C ILE A 5 4.11 -13.40 -14.73
N LEU A 6 4.76 -14.18 -13.86
CA LEU A 6 4.33 -14.33 -12.46
C LEU A 6 4.42 -13.01 -11.68
N PHE A 7 5.39 -12.15 -12.02
CA PHE A 7 5.47 -10.81 -11.45
C PHE A 7 4.29 -9.93 -11.87
N ILE A 8 3.86 -9.98 -13.15
CA ILE A 8 2.67 -9.26 -13.62
C ILE A 8 1.41 -9.76 -12.92
N LEU A 9 1.27 -11.08 -12.78
CA LEU A 9 0.17 -11.70 -12.05
C LEU A 9 0.16 -11.31 -10.56
N ASN A 10 1.31 -11.00 -9.96
CA ASN A 10 1.36 -10.45 -8.59
C ASN A 10 0.91 -8.99 -8.49
N CYS A 11 0.86 -8.25 -9.59
CA CYS A 11 0.34 -6.89 -9.61
C CYS A 11 -1.18 -6.90 -9.70
N ILE A 12 -1.77 -7.75 -10.54
CA ILE A 12 -3.20 -7.73 -10.85
C ILE A 12 -4.01 -8.45 -9.73
N PRO A 13 -5.22 -7.97 -9.39
CA PRO A 13 -6.10 -8.65 -8.43
C PRO A 13 -6.69 -9.96 -8.96
N PHE A 14 -6.85 -10.11 -10.27
CA PHE A 14 -7.32 -11.33 -10.93
C PHE A 14 -6.17 -12.26 -11.30
N PHE A 15 -6.36 -13.57 -11.12
CA PHE A 15 -5.33 -14.60 -11.35
C PHE A 15 -4.01 -14.28 -10.64
N HIS A 16 -4.14 -13.89 -9.37
CA HIS A 16 -3.06 -13.38 -8.56
C HIS A 16 -2.11 -14.47 -8.09
N VAL A 17 -0.80 -14.23 -8.23
CA VAL A 17 0.24 -15.09 -7.68
C VAL A 17 0.92 -14.38 -6.51
N SER A 18 1.00 -15.01 -5.34
CA SER A 18 1.62 -14.43 -4.14
C SER A 18 2.43 -15.45 -3.36
N ASN A 19 3.22 -14.96 -2.39
CA ASN A 19 3.75 -15.79 -1.31
C ASN A 19 3.29 -15.21 0.04
N ASP A 20 2.71 -16.06 0.88
CA ASP A 20 2.24 -15.69 2.22
C ASP A 20 3.40 -15.25 3.14
N GLN A 21 4.58 -15.87 3.00
CA GLN A 21 5.75 -15.60 3.83
C GLN A 21 6.34 -14.20 3.62
N ASN A 22 6.11 -13.61 2.45
CA ASN A 22 6.61 -12.29 2.09
C ASN A 22 5.47 -11.30 1.85
N PHE A 23 4.39 -11.44 2.63
CA PHE A 23 3.21 -10.58 2.64
C PHE A 23 2.69 -10.25 1.22
N GLY A 24 2.36 -11.31 0.47
CA GLY A 24 1.77 -11.14 -0.85
C GLY A 24 2.76 -10.73 -1.94
N THR A 25 4.06 -10.91 -1.74
CA THR A 25 5.11 -10.61 -2.75
C THR A 25 5.70 -11.91 -3.28
N TYR A 26 5.66 -12.09 -4.59
CA TYR A 26 6.21 -13.28 -5.25
C TYR A 26 7.76 -13.29 -5.21
N ASN A 27 8.33 -14.43 -4.85
CA ASN A 27 9.78 -14.65 -4.78
C ASN A 27 10.20 -16.07 -5.26
N ASP A 28 9.41 -17.10 -4.96
CA ASP A 28 9.66 -18.49 -5.33
C ASP A 28 8.35 -19.22 -5.70
N LEU A 29 8.45 -20.19 -6.61
CA LEU A 29 7.37 -21.08 -7.04
C LEU A 29 6.99 -22.10 -5.97
N ASN A 30 7.96 -22.58 -5.19
CA ASN A 30 7.71 -23.67 -4.23
C ASN A 30 6.75 -23.29 -3.11
N THR A 31 6.67 -22.00 -2.80
CA THR A 31 5.79 -21.42 -1.76
C THR A 31 4.72 -20.51 -2.36
N ALA A 32 4.51 -20.58 -3.68
CA ALA A 32 3.55 -19.74 -4.37
C ALA A 32 2.11 -20.17 -4.07
N ARG A 33 1.26 -19.16 -3.91
CA ARG A 33 -0.19 -19.27 -3.89
C ARG A 33 -0.74 -18.64 -5.16
N PHE A 34 -1.59 -19.39 -5.84
CA PHE A 34 -2.40 -18.93 -6.94
C PHE A 34 -3.79 -18.60 -6.40
N SER A 35 -4.32 -17.42 -6.68
CA SER A 35 -5.65 -17.00 -6.24
C SER A 35 -6.42 -16.47 -7.43
N LEU A 36 -7.69 -16.85 -7.56
CA LEU A 36 -8.52 -16.31 -8.63
C LEU A 36 -8.75 -14.82 -8.44
N PHE A 37 -8.97 -14.40 -7.19
CA PHE A 37 -9.15 -13.01 -6.81
C PHE A 37 -8.36 -12.66 -5.55
N SER A 38 -7.72 -11.51 -5.57
CA SER A 38 -6.92 -10.94 -4.48
C SER A 38 -7.31 -9.48 -4.32
N LEU A 39 -7.80 -9.14 -3.13
CA LEU A 39 -8.09 -7.76 -2.74
C LEU A 39 -7.14 -7.32 -1.63
N PRO A 40 -6.08 -6.56 -1.95
CA PRO A 40 -5.25 -5.93 -0.94
C PRO A 40 -6.02 -4.75 -0.33
N LEU A 41 -6.03 -4.68 1.00
CA LEU A 41 -6.62 -3.61 1.79
C LEU A 41 -5.68 -3.25 2.95
N GLY A 42 -4.64 -2.48 2.61
CA GLY A 42 -3.60 -2.06 3.54
C GLY A 42 -2.90 -3.28 4.15
N GLU A 43 -2.92 -3.37 5.47
CA GLU A 43 -2.31 -4.45 6.24
C GLU A 43 -3.01 -5.82 6.10
N SER A 44 -4.09 -5.93 5.32
CA SER A 44 -4.76 -7.21 5.07
C SER A 44 -4.86 -7.49 3.57
N ILE A 45 -4.64 -8.74 3.18
CA ILE A 45 -4.92 -9.22 1.82
C ILE A 45 -5.99 -10.30 1.92
N PHE A 46 -7.06 -10.13 1.15
CA PHE A 46 -8.15 -11.08 1.06
C PHE A 46 -8.01 -11.87 -0.23
N TYR A 47 -7.86 -13.18 -0.11
CA TYR A 47 -7.79 -14.08 -1.23
C TYR A 47 -9.07 -14.90 -1.32
N LEU A 48 -9.61 -15.01 -2.54
CA LEU A 48 -10.73 -15.89 -2.88
C LEU A 48 -10.27 -16.94 -3.89
N PHE A 49 -10.73 -18.16 -3.70
CA PHE A 49 -10.41 -19.34 -4.51
C PHE A 49 -8.89 -19.46 -4.73
N THR A 50 -8.24 -20.02 -3.72
CA THR A 50 -6.79 -20.15 -3.66
C THR A 50 -6.36 -21.59 -3.86
N LEU A 51 -5.26 -21.76 -4.58
CA LEU A 51 -4.54 -23.00 -4.77
C LEU A 51 -3.10 -22.77 -4.26
N TYR A 52 -2.66 -23.57 -3.29
CA TYR A 52 -1.32 -23.46 -2.73
C TYR A 52 -0.72 -24.84 -2.47
N LYS A 53 0.61 -24.90 -2.51
CA LYS A 53 1.35 -26.13 -2.24
C LYS A 53 1.79 -26.15 -0.78
N LYS A 54 1.56 -27.27 -0.10
CA LYS A 54 2.07 -27.55 1.25
C LYS A 54 2.48 -29.02 1.34
N ASP A 55 3.70 -29.29 1.80
CA ASP A 55 4.21 -30.66 2.00
C ASP A 55 4.03 -31.56 0.76
N ASP A 56 4.39 -31.02 -0.42
CA ASP A 56 4.22 -31.64 -1.75
C ASP A 56 2.79 -31.93 -2.22
N THR A 57 1.78 -31.53 -1.47
CA THR A 57 0.36 -31.65 -1.85
C THR A 57 -0.27 -30.29 -2.18
N TRP A 58 -1.17 -30.30 -3.16
CA TRP A 58 -1.93 -29.11 -3.56
C TRP A 58 -3.21 -29.00 -2.73
N HIS A 59 -3.40 -27.84 -2.12
CA HIS A 59 -4.57 -27.55 -1.31
C HIS A 59 -5.38 -26.41 -1.93
N VAL A 60 -6.71 -26.53 -1.83
CA VAL A 60 -7.65 -25.52 -2.30
C VAL A 60 -8.37 -24.91 -1.11
N ASN A 61 -8.33 -23.59 -0.98
CA ASN A 61 -9.13 -22.86 0.01
C ASN A 61 -10.01 -21.82 -0.68
N LEU A 62 -11.28 -21.77 -0.30
CA LEU A 62 -12.25 -20.80 -0.81
C LEU A 62 -11.94 -19.36 -0.39
N TYR A 63 -11.44 -19.18 0.84
CA TYR A 63 -11.16 -17.87 1.41
C TYR A 63 -9.91 -17.92 2.29
N LYS A 64 -9.07 -16.88 2.19
CA LYS A 64 -8.00 -16.62 3.15
C LYS A 64 -7.85 -15.12 3.37
N LYS A 65 -7.76 -14.72 4.64
CA LYS A 65 -7.20 -13.43 5.05
C LYS A 65 -5.73 -13.61 5.43
N LEU A 66 -4.84 -12.84 4.81
CA LEU A 66 -3.45 -12.68 5.24
C LEU A 66 -3.31 -11.31 5.90
N SER A 67 -2.83 -11.28 7.15
CA SER A 67 -2.61 -10.03 7.87
C SER A 67 -1.12 -9.72 7.99
N PHE A 68 -0.76 -8.44 7.89
CA PHE A 68 0.61 -7.96 7.95
C PHE A 68 1.26 -8.33 9.28
N ASP A 69 0.55 -8.14 10.39
CA ASP A 69 0.99 -8.50 11.73
C ASP A 69 1.21 -10.01 11.92
N GLN A 70 0.61 -10.86 11.09
CA GLN A 70 0.89 -12.30 11.13
C GLN A 70 2.24 -12.64 10.51
N VAL A 71 2.70 -11.84 9.54
CA VAL A 71 3.96 -12.04 8.82
C VAL A 71 5.09 -11.24 9.46
N GLN A 72 4.80 -10.02 9.91
CA GLN A 72 5.72 -9.08 10.52
C GLN A 72 5.17 -8.62 11.87
N SER A 73 5.13 -9.52 12.84
CA SER A 73 4.62 -9.22 14.19
C SER A 73 5.60 -8.35 14.98
N ARG A 74 5.09 -7.31 15.64
CA ARG A 74 5.82 -6.60 16.69
C ARG A 74 6.14 -7.52 17.86
N VAL A 75 7.30 -7.31 18.47
CA VAL A 75 7.69 -8.07 19.65
C VAL A 75 6.79 -7.66 20.82
N LYS A 76 6.25 -8.64 21.54
CA LYS A 76 5.37 -8.38 22.69
C LYS A 76 6.20 -7.85 23.86
N PRO A 77 5.67 -6.93 24.70
CA PRO A 77 6.38 -6.43 25.87
C PRO A 77 6.90 -7.55 26.80
N SER A 78 6.13 -8.64 26.96
CA SER A 78 6.57 -9.80 27.75
C SER A 78 7.83 -10.48 27.22
N GLU A 79 8.02 -10.51 25.91
CA GLU A 79 9.20 -11.07 25.28
C GLU A 79 10.41 -10.13 25.43
N ILE A 80 10.19 -8.82 25.36
CA ILE A 80 11.20 -7.80 25.68
C ILE A 80 11.68 -8.01 27.11
N GLU A 81 10.77 -8.10 28.08
CA GLU A 81 11.14 -8.29 29.49
C GLU A 81 11.88 -9.61 29.72
N ASN A 82 11.50 -10.71 29.07
CA ASN A 82 12.25 -11.97 29.16
C ASN A 82 13.71 -11.81 28.69
N LYS A 83 13.94 -11.07 27.59
CA LYS A 83 15.29 -10.79 27.09
C LYS A 83 16.05 -9.84 28.01
N VAL A 84 15.38 -8.85 28.57
CA VAL A 84 15.95 -7.91 29.55
C VAL A 84 16.36 -8.64 30.83
N THR A 85 15.55 -9.56 31.35
CA THR A 85 15.90 -10.38 32.52
C THR A 85 17.07 -11.31 32.24
N ALA A 86 17.14 -11.92 31.05
CA ALA A 86 18.30 -12.72 30.65
C ALA A 86 19.58 -11.87 30.59
N TYR A 87 19.48 -10.64 30.09
CA TYR A 87 20.58 -9.69 30.06
C TYR A 87 20.98 -9.20 31.46
N GLU A 88 20.03 -8.92 32.35
CA GLU A 88 20.29 -8.57 33.74
C GLU A 88 21.09 -9.67 34.46
N ASN A 89 20.69 -10.93 34.29
CA ASN A 89 21.42 -12.08 34.84
C ASN A 89 22.84 -12.22 34.29
N TYR A 90 23.05 -11.86 33.02
CA TYR A 90 24.38 -11.78 32.43
C TYR A 90 25.21 -10.66 33.06
N MET A 91 24.64 -9.45 33.22
CA MET A 91 25.33 -8.27 33.75
C MET A 91 25.85 -8.44 35.19
N VAL A 92 25.25 -9.32 35.99
CA VAL A 92 25.74 -9.65 37.35
C VAL A 92 27.15 -10.25 37.33
N ARG A 93 27.55 -10.90 36.22
CA ARG A 93 28.82 -11.64 36.11
C ARG A 93 29.92 -10.88 35.35
N VAL A 94 29.63 -9.65 34.95
CA VAL A 94 30.45 -8.86 34.03
C VAL A 94 31.32 -7.86 34.82
N SER A 95 32.55 -7.64 34.37
CA SER A 95 33.46 -6.66 35.01
C SER A 95 33.00 -5.21 34.75
N ASP A 96 33.39 -4.29 35.63
CA ASP A 96 33.07 -2.86 35.48
C ASP A 96 33.56 -2.28 34.13
N GLN A 97 34.72 -2.73 33.63
CA GLN A 97 35.25 -2.32 32.33
C GLN A 97 34.40 -2.84 31.15
N GLU A 98 33.98 -4.10 31.22
CA GLU A 98 33.13 -4.68 30.18
C GLU A 98 31.72 -4.06 30.20
N MET A 99 31.19 -3.75 31.39
CA MET A 99 29.94 -3.03 31.56
C MET A 99 29.98 -1.65 30.87
N ALA A 100 31.05 -0.87 31.10
CA ALA A 100 31.23 0.41 30.44
C ALA A 100 31.30 0.28 28.91
N ARG A 101 31.98 -0.76 28.40
CA ARG A 101 32.04 -1.06 26.97
C ARG A 101 30.67 -1.41 26.38
N GLN A 102 29.87 -2.21 27.08
CA GLN A 102 28.51 -2.55 26.65
C GLN A 102 27.60 -1.32 26.64
N GLU A 103 27.69 -0.46 27.64
CA GLU A 103 26.93 0.80 27.68
C GLU A 103 27.26 1.71 26.50
N GLU A 104 28.54 1.90 26.20
CA GLU A 104 28.97 2.71 25.06
C GLU A 104 28.52 2.10 23.73
N PHE A 105 28.68 0.78 23.58
CA PHE A 105 28.19 0.06 22.40
C PHE A 105 26.68 0.24 22.21
N LEU A 106 25.87 0.04 23.26
CA LEU A 106 24.43 0.18 23.18
C LEU A 106 24.00 1.62 22.86
N LYS A 107 24.67 2.63 23.42
CA LYS A 107 24.42 4.04 23.07
C LYS A 107 24.63 4.30 21.58
N ILE A 108 25.75 3.82 21.03
CA ILE A 108 26.05 3.95 19.60
C ILE A 108 24.96 3.27 18.76
N ARG A 109 24.57 2.04 19.11
CA ARG A 109 23.53 1.31 18.37
C ARG A 109 22.16 1.97 18.44
N ILE A 110 21.77 2.50 19.59
CA ILE A 110 20.52 3.24 19.74
C ILE A 110 20.55 4.50 18.85
N ALA A 111 21.67 5.22 18.83
CA ALA A 111 21.83 6.40 17.98
C ALA A 111 21.73 6.06 16.48
N GLU A 112 22.39 4.99 16.04
CA GLU A 112 22.30 4.49 14.66
C GLU A 112 20.86 4.12 14.27
N LEU A 113 20.18 3.35 15.11
CA LEU A 113 18.80 2.91 14.86
C LEU A 113 17.81 4.08 14.89
N THR A 114 18.05 5.07 15.75
CA THR A 114 17.28 6.31 15.77
C THR A 114 17.47 7.10 14.48
N GLY A 115 18.71 7.20 13.98
CA GLY A 115 18.99 7.81 12.68
C GLY A 115 18.30 7.08 11.52
N ALA A 116 18.34 5.74 11.52
CA ALA A 116 17.64 4.91 10.54
C ALA A 116 16.12 5.13 10.60
N LEU A 117 15.54 5.23 11.80
CA LEU A 117 14.13 5.50 12.01
C LEU A 117 13.72 6.86 11.41
N TYR A 118 14.50 7.92 11.64
CA TYR A 118 14.26 9.23 11.03
C TYR A 118 14.34 9.18 9.50
N SER A 119 15.31 8.45 8.96
CA SER A 119 15.42 8.24 7.50
C SER A 119 14.17 7.55 6.94
N LEU A 120 13.65 6.53 7.62
CA LEU A 120 12.42 5.84 7.22
C LEU A 120 11.20 6.77 7.28
N HIS A 121 11.04 7.57 8.33
CA HIS A 121 9.97 8.56 8.40
C HIS A 121 10.06 9.62 7.30
N ASN A 122 11.27 10.08 6.97
CA ASN A 122 11.48 11.00 5.84
C ASN A 122 11.05 10.37 4.51
N LYS A 123 11.34 9.07 4.31
CA LYS A 123 10.83 8.34 3.13
C LYS A 123 9.32 8.29 3.09
N VAL A 124 8.66 7.98 4.22
CA VAL A 124 7.18 7.99 4.30
C VAL A 124 6.63 9.36 3.91
N SER A 125 7.19 10.43 4.46
CA SER A 125 6.77 11.80 4.11
C SER A 125 6.98 12.10 2.63
N PHE A 126 8.12 11.73 2.06
CA PHE A 126 8.40 11.90 0.63
C PHE A 126 7.41 11.11 -0.25
N TYR A 127 7.16 9.84 0.06
CA TYR A 127 6.19 9.01 -0.67
C TYR A 127 4.75 9.50 -0.50
N SER A 128 4.41 10.11 0.64
CA SER A 128 3.10 10.73 0.87
C SER A 128 2.88 11.90 -0.08
N THR A 129 3.89 12.76 -0.27
CA THR A 129 3.83 13.88 -1.21
C THR A 129 3.65 13.41 -2.66
N ILE A 130 4.39 12.38 -3.08
CA ILE A 130 4.21 11.80 -4.42
C ILE A 130 2.81 11.18 -4.56
N GLY A 131 2.36 10.43 -3.55
CA GLY A 131 1.02 9.83 -3.55
C GLY A 131 -0.09 10.87 -3.69
N LEU A 132 0.05 12.02 -3.02
CA LEU A 132 -0.91 13.12 -3.12
C LEU A 132 -0.94 13.74 -4.54
N ALA A 133 0.21 13.95 -5.16
CA ALA A 133 0.29 14.41 -6.55
C ALA A 133 -0.36 13.40 -7.51
N LEU A 134 -0.13 12.10 -7.30
CA LEU A 134 -0.74 11.02 -8.10
C LEU A 134 -2.25 10.94 -7.90
N LEU A 135 -2.80 11.25 -6.72
CA LEU A 135 -4.24 11.35 -6.51
C LEU A 135 -4.86 12.47 -7.36
N GLY A 136 -4.20 13.63 -7.46
CA GLY A 136 -4.63 14.70 -8.37
C GLY A 136 -4.62 14.24 -9.83
N PHE A 137 -3.54 13.56 -10.24
CA PHE A 137 -3.44 13.00 -11.59
C PHE A 137 -4.51 11.93 -11.87
N LEU A 138 -4.84 11.10 -10.88
CA LEU A 138 -5.91 10.10 -10.97
C LEU A 138 -7.29 10.76 -11.17
N GLY A 139 -7.53 11.91 -10.54
CA GLY A 139 -8.72 12.72 -10.75
C GLY A 139 -8.78 13.32 -12.16
N TYR A 140 -7.66 13.81 -12.67
CA TYR A 140 -7.54 14.24 -14.07
C TYR A 140 -7.87 13.11 -15.05
N LEU A 141 -7.27 11.93 -14.87
CA LEU A 141 -7.54 10.76 -15.72
C LEU A 141 -9.02 10.36 -15.71
N LEU A 142 -9.70 10.45 -14.57
CA LEU A 142 -11.14 10.20 -14.49
C LEU A 142 -11.92 11.20 -15.35
N GLY A 143 -11.56 12.49 -15.29
CA GLY A 143 -12.17 13.53 -16.11
C GLY A 143 -12.01 13.26 -17.60
N GLU A 144 -10.82 12.86 -18.05
CA GLU A 144 -10.57 12.47 -19.44
C GLU A 144 -11.42 11.27 -19.87
N ILE A 145 -11.53 10.23 -19.03
CA ILE A 145 -12.34 9.05 -19.32
C ILE A 145 -13.83 9.41 -19.43
N VAL A 146 -14.36 10.22 -18.50
CA VAL A 146 -15.76 10.63 -18.47
C VAL A 146 -16.13 11.49 -19.69
N ASN A 147 -15.23 12.38 -20.10
CA ASN A 147 -15.46 13.28 -21.23
C ASN A 147 -15.12 12.65 -22.60
N SER A 148 -14.59 11.42 -22.61
CA SER A 148 -14.22 10.73 -23.84
C SER A 148 -15.46 10.20 -24.57
N ASN A 149 -15.55 10.48 -25.87
CA ASN A 149 -16.60 9.93 -26.73
C ASN A 149 -16.17 8.57 -27.29
N LEU A 150 -16.07 7.56 -26.42
CA LEU A 150 -15.59 6.22 -26.76
C LEU A 150 -16.75 5.20 -26.77
N PRO A 151 -16.62 4.11 -27.55
CA PRO A 151 -17.51 2.96 -27.45
C PRO A 151 -17.62 2.46 -25.99
N ILE A 152 -18.83 2.05 -25.60
CA ILE A 152 -19.16 1.61 -24.23
C ILE A 152 -18.18 0.55 -23.69
N MET A 153 -17.72 -0.38 -24.54
CA MET A 153 -16.79 -1.43 -24.15
C MET A 153 -15.40 -0.88 -23.74
N LEU A 154 -14.90 0.12 -24.47
CA LEU A 154 -13.62 0.76 -24.15
C LEU A 154 -13.71 1.60 -22.87
N ILE A 155 -14.85 2.26 -22.66
CA ILE A 155 -15.13 2.99 -21.42
C ILE A 155 -15.05 2.05 -20.20
N TRP A 156 -15.63 0.86 -20.28
CA TRP A 156 -15.54 -0.14 -19.20
C TRP A 156 -14.10 -0.59 -18.92
N ILE A 157 -13.30 -0.78 -19.96
CA ILE A 157 -11.87 -1.13 -19.82
C ILE A 157 -11.11 0.00 -19.11
N PHE A 158 -11.39 1.26 -19.47
CA PHE A 158 -10.76 2.41 -18.82
C PHE A 158 -11.20 2.59 -17.38
N TYR A 159 -12.47 2.37 -17.06
CA TYR A 159 -12.90 2.32 -15.66
C TYR A 159 -12.25 1.18 -14.87
N ALA A 160 -12.01 0.02 -15.47
CA ALA A 160 -11.29 -1.07 -14.82
C ALA A 160 -9.82 -0.70 -14.54
N LEU A 161 -9.13 -0.09 -15.51
CA LEU A 161 -7.76 0.39 -15.35
C LEU A 161 -7.66 1.52 -14.32
N TRP A 162 -8.59 2.47 -14.35
CA TRP A 162 -8.70 3.52 -13.35
C TRP A 162 -8.98 2.95 -11.96
N GLY A 163 -9.92 2.00 -11.84
CA GLY A 163 -10.26 1.32 -10.59
C GLY A 163 -9.07 0.55 -10.00
N LEU A 164 -8.23 -0.06 -10.84
CA LEU A 164 -6.98 -0.68 -10.42
C LEU A 164 -6.00 0.34 -9.83
N SER A 165 -5.82 1.49 -10.50
CA SER A 165 -5.01 2.59 -9.97
C SER A 165 -5.57 3.12 -8.65
N SER A 166 -6.88 3.31 -8.55
CA SER A 166 -7.58 3.71 -7.32
C SER A 166 -7.35 2.72 -6.18
N LEU A 167 -7.37 1.42 -6.47
CA LEU A 167 -7.08 0.38 -5.47
C LEU A 167 -5.64 0.48 -4.95
N TYR A 168 -4.65 0.72 -5.81
CA TYR A 168 -3.28 0.94 -5.36
C TYR A 168 -3.12 2.23 -4.57
N ALA A 169 -3.79 3.31 -4.96
CA ALA A 169 -3.79 4.56 -4.23
C ALA A 169 -4.39 4.41 -2.83
N LEU A 170 -5.50 3.66 -2.70
CA LEU A 170 -6.09 3.33 -1.41
C LEU A 170 -5.11 2.53 -0.53
N ASN A 171 -4.47 1.50 -1.09
CA ASN A 171 -3.48 0.72 -0.36
C ASN A 171 -2.29 1.56 0.09
N LEU A 172 -1.77 2.42 -0.79
CA LEU A 172 -0.70 3.37 -0.46
C LEU A 172 -1.10 4.25 0.73
N ALA A 173 -2.30 4.82 0.71
CA ALA A 173 -2.82 5.66 1.79
C ALA A 173 -2.97 4.88 3.11
N LEU A 174 -3.47 3.65 3.06
CA LEU A 174 -3.59 2.78 4.24
C LEU A 174 -2.23 2.47 4.86
N PHE A 175 -1.21 2.12 4.05
CA PHE A 175 0.13 1.85 4.57
C PHE A 175 0.82 3.11 5.13
N ILE A 176 0.64 4.26 4.49
CA ILE A 176 1.13 5.54 5.03
C ILE A 176 0.49 5.81 6.38
N ARG A 177 -0.85 5.70 6.49
CA ARG A 177 -1.57 5.86 7.75
C ARG A 177 -1.02 4.92 8.82
N SER A 178 -0.86 3.64 8.50
CA SER A 178 -0.29 2.64 9.41
C SER A 178 1.10 3.04 9.90
N SER A 179 1.97 3.52 9.01
CA SER A 179 3.33 3.95 9.38
C SER A 179 3.35 5.18 10.30
N ILE A 180 2.38 6.11 10.16
CA ILE A 180 2.23 7.28 11.03
C ILE A 180 1.65 6.87 12.38
N ALA A 181 0.76 5.87 12.40
CA ALA A 181 0.10 5.38 13.62
C ALA A 181 1.06 4.63 14.57
N VAL A 182 2.25 4.22 14.12
CA VAL A 182 3.30 3.64 14.98
C VAL A 182 3.91 4.76 15.85
N SER A 183 3.22 5.12 16.93
CA SER A 183 3.60 6.24 17.80
C SER A 183 4.01 5.85 19.22
N SER A 184 3.94 4.56 19.59
CA SER A 184 4.28 4.12 20.95
C SER A 184 5.56 3.28 21.00
N PHE A 185 6.57 3.86 21.66
CA PHE A 185 7.78 3.17 22.09
C PHE A 185 7.56 2.56 23.48
N TYR A 186 8.05 1.35 23.70
CA TYR A 186 8.17 0.78 25.04
C TYR A 186 9.48 1.27 25.66
N LYS A 187 9.56 2.58 25.92
CA LYS A 187 10.75 3.22 26.49
C LYS A 187 10.87 2.94 27.98
N SER A 188 12.09 2.68 28.42
CA SER A 188 12.41 2.73 29.84
C SER A 188 12.13 4.14 30.39
N SER A 189 11.47 4.24 31.54
CA SER A 189 11.25 5.54 32.20
C SER A 189 12.36 5.81 33.22
N PHE A 190 12.86 7.04 33.26
CA PHE A 190 13.81 7.50 34.30
C PHE A 190 13.27 7.31 35.73
N SER A 191 11.95 7.17 35.90
CA SER A 191 11.32 6.83 37.17
C SER A 191 11.74 5.44 37.67
N GLY A 192 11.95 4.47 36.76
CA GLY A 192 12.43 3.12 37.10
C GLY A 192 13.89 3.12 37.57
N LEU A 193 14.75 3.92 36.92
CA LEU A 193 16.17 4.08 37.28
C LEU A 193 16.36 4.73 38.67
N LYS A 194 15.43 5.59 39.10
CA LYS A 194 15.45 6.19 40.45
C LYS A 194 15.09 5.21 41.57
N LYS A 195 14.39 4.11 41.26
CA LYS A 195 13.87 3.16 42.27
C LYS A 195 14.85 2.04 42.63
N ASP A 196 15.80 1.70 41.75
CA ASP A 196 16.80 0.66 42.00
C ASP A 196 18.18 1.11 41.46
N PRO A 197 18.98 1.85 42.25
CA PRO A 197 20.23 2.49 41.80
C PRO A 197 21.40 1.50 41.73
N LYS A 198 21.19 0.35 41.09
CA LYS A 198 22.27 -0.59 40.79
C LYS A 198 23.17 -0.01 39.71
N LYS A 199 24.49 -0.19 39.82
CA LYS A 199 25.46 0.17 38.76
C LYS A 199 25.07 -0.37 37.38
N THR A 200 24.44 -1.54 37.34
CA THR A 200 23.99 -2.23 36.11
C THR A 200 22.67 -1.71 35.53
N ALA A 201 21.91 -0.90 36.28
CA ALA A 201 20.57 -0.48 35.88
C ALA A 201 20.58 0.35 34.58
N LEU A 202 21.64 1.13 34.36
CA LEU A 202 21.80 1.94 33.16
C LEU A 202 22.02 1.06 31.92
N ALA A 203 22.97 0.14 31.96
CA ALA A 203 23.20 -0.85 30.90
C ALA A 203 21.93 -1.67 30.56
N ILE A 204 21.17 -2.09 31.57
CA ILE A 204 19.91 -2.82 31.40
C ILE A 204 18.85 -1.93 30.72
N SER A 205 18.77 -0.65 31.10
CA SER A 205 17.85 0.30 30.48
C SER A 205 18.18 0.54 29.00
N PHE A 206 19.46 0.71 28.66
CA PHE A 206 19.88 0.83 27.26
C PHE A 206 19.63 -0.45 26.47
N TYR A 207 19.80 -1.62 27.08
CA TYR A 207 19.48 -2.88 26.40
C TYR A 207 18.00 -2.98 26.06
N ARG A 208 17.11 -2.61 26.99
CA ARG A 208 15.66 -2.55 26.74
C ARG A 208 15.34 -1.60 25.58
N ASP A 209 15.87 -0.38 25.63
CA ASP A 209 15.62 0.65 24.62
C ASP A 209 16.17 0.23 23.25
N TRP A 210 17.36 -0.39 23.21
CA TRP A 210 17.96 -0.94 21.99
C TRP A 210 17.10 -2.06 21.38
N TYR A 211 16.58 -2.96 22.20
CA TYR A 211 15.78 -4.08 21.72
C TYR A 211 14.42 -3.61 21.17
N ASP A 212 13.76 -2.67 21.85
CA ASP A 212 12.51 -2.06 21.38
C ASP A 212 12.71 -1.27 20.08
N ILE A 213 13.71 -0.38 20.02
CA ILE A 213 13.93 0.43 18.81
C ILE A 213 14.35 -0.41 17.61
N ASN A 214 15.09 -1.50 17.81
CA ASN A 214 15.45 -2.42 16.74
C ASN A 214 14.21 -3.11 16.15
N ASP A 215 13.26 -3.54 16.98
CA ASP A 215 11.98 -4.09 16.50
C ASP A 215 11.15 -3.06 15.74
N VAL A 216 11.05 -1.84 16.28
CA VAL A 216 10.31 -0.73 15.65
C VAL A 216 10.89 -0.39 14.28
N VAL A 217 12.21 -0.28 14.15
CA VAL A 217 12.89 -0.01 12.87
C VAL A 217 12.60 -1.13 11.87
N ARG A 218 12.67 -2.40 12.27
CA ARG A 218 12.34 -3.55 11.43
C ARG A 218 10.89 -3.49 10.93
N TYR A 219 9.95 -3.18 11.81
CA TYR A 219 8.52 -3.09 11.49
C TYR A 219 8.24 -1.95 10.52
N ILE A 220 8.73 -0.74 10.80
CA ILE A 220 8.55 0.43 9.93
C ILE A 220 9.25 0.24 8.59
N ALA A 221 10.45 -0.35 8.54
CA ALA A 221 11.11 -0.67 7.28
C ALA A 221 10.27 -1.60 6.40
N SER A 222 9.55 -2.55 7.02
CA SER A 222 8.64 -3.46 6.31
C SER A 222 7.39 -2.74 5.79
N LEU A 223 6.85 -1.77 6.54
CA LEU A 223 5.79 -0.89 6.05
C LEU A 223 6.27 -0.02 4.87
N VAL A 224 7.46 0.59 4.98
CA VAL A 224 8.06 1.42 3.92
C VAL A 224 8.24 0.64 2.63
N LYS A 225 8.68 -0.63 2.69
CA LYS A 225 8.76 -1.49 1.50
C LYS A 225 7.40 -1.73 0.83
N ASN A 226 6.32 -1.84 1.62
CA ASN A 226 4.97 -1.96 1.07
C ASN A 226 4.48 -0.63 0.47
N ILE A 227 4.80 0.50 1.10
CA ILE A 227 4.56 1.85 0.53
C ILE A 227 5.25 1.97 -0.83
N GLU A 228 6.54 1.64 -0.92
CA GLU A 228 7.31 1.64 -2.18
C GLU A 228 6.66 0.73 -3.24
N LYS A 229 6.28 -0.49 -2.85
CA LYS A 229 5.60 -1.46 -3.74
C LYS A 229 4.30 -0.89 -4.33
N TYR A 230 3.41 -0.34 -3.51
CA TYR A 230 2.14 0.20 -4.00
C TYR A 230 2.31 1.53 -4.75
N LEU A 231 3.30 2.34 -4.37
CA LEU A 231 3.65 3.57 -5.09
C LEU A 231 4.10 3.26 -6.52
N TYR A 232 5.02 2.32 -6.71
CA TYR A 232 5.49 1.95 -8.05
C TYR A 232 4.39 1.31 -8.89
N ARG A 233 3.51 0.50 -8.29
CA ARG A 233 2.33 -0.06 -8.97
C ARG A 233 1.37 1.03 -9.42
N LEU A 234 1.11 2.02 -8.55
CA LEU A 234 0.27 3.17 -8.86
C LEU A 234 0.85 4.00 -10.01
N ILE A 235 2.15 4.31 -9.96
CA ILE A 235 2.82 5.06 -11.05
C ILE A 235 2.68 4.29 -12.36
N ALA A 236 3.00 2.99 -12.36
CA ALA A 236 2.91 2.16 -13.55
C ALA A 236 1.48 2.08 -14.10
N SER A 237 0.48 1.87 -13.25
CA SER A 237 -0.92 1.80 -13.69
C SER A 237 -1.42 3.15 -14.20
N CYS A 238 -1.09 4.26 -13.54
CA CYS A 238 -1.44 5.60 -14.01
C CYS A 238 -0.80 5.92 -15.37
N VAL A 239 0.46 5.57 -15.59
CA VAL A 239 1.14 5.78 -16.89
C VAL A 239 0.47 4.94 -17.97
N VAL A 240 0.17 3.67 -17.70
CA VAL A 240 -0.52 2.79 -18.67
C VAL A 240 -1.90 3.34 -19.01
N THR A 241 -2.71 3.71 -18.00
CA THR A 241 -4.02 4.31 -18.21
C THR A 241 -3.92 5.59 -19.03
N TRP A 242 -2.98 6.47 -18.69
CA TRP A 242 -2.76 7.71 -19.42
C TRP A 242 -2.40 7.47 -20.88
N VAL A 243 -1.43 6.60 -21.16
CA VAL A 243 -1.03 6.27 -22.53
C VAL A 243 -2.21 5.69 -23.31
N CYS A 244 -2.97 4.76 -22.72
CA CYS A 244 -4.13 4.19 -23.39
C CYS A 244 -5.19 5.26 -23.73
N VAL A 245 -5.55 6.12 -22.77
CA VAL A 245 -6.50 7.21 -22.99
C VAL A 245 -5.99 8.19 -24.06
N PHE A 246 -4.71 8.60 -23.94
CA PHE A 246 -4.08 9.52 -24.89
C PHE A 246 -4.09 8.96 -26.31
N LEU A 247 -3.71 7.69 -26.49
CA LEU A 247 -3.71 7.05 -27.81
C LEU A 247 -5.13 6.94 -28.35
N THR A 248 -6.12 6.50 -27.57
CA THR A 248 -7.50 6.38 -28.06
C THR A 248 -8.13 7.72 -28.42
N SER A 249 -7.79 8.79 -27.70
CA SER A 249 -8.31 10.13 -27.96
C SER A 249 -7.64 10.81 -29.16
N ASN A 250 -6.36 10.49 -29.45
CA ASN A 250 -5.59 11.19 -30.49
C ASN A 250 -5.34 10.36 -31.78
N LEU A 251 -5.31 9.03 -31.72
CA LEU A 251 -5.13 8.17 -32.90
C LEU A 251 -6.43 7.78 -33.58
N GLY A 252 -7.57 8.27 -33.10
CA GLY A 252 -8.84 8.26 -33.81
C GLY A 252 -9.43 6.87 -34.07
N TRP A 253 -10.53 6.55 -33.39
CA TRP A 253 -11.55 5.65 -33.93
C TRP A 253 -12.48 6.41 -34.90
N TYR A 254 -11.91 7.28 -35.75
CA TYR A 254 -12.64 8.25 -36.57
C TYR A 254 -12.79 7.83 -38.04
N GLU A 255 -12.84 6.52 -38.34
CA GLU A 255 -12.99 6.03 -39.71
C GLU A 255 -14.13 5.00 -39.93
N SER A 256 -15.12 4.87 -39.02
CA SER A 256 -16.23 3.92 -39.27
C SER A 256 -17.67 4.46 -39.26
N GLU A 257 -17.88 5.78 -39.16
CA GLU A 257 -19.23 6.37 -39.27
C GLU A 257 -19.44 7.30 -40.49
N GLN A 258 -18.56 7.24 -41.50
CA GLN A 258 -18.92 7.78 -42.82
C GLN A 258 -19.45 6.65 -43.71
N TYR A 259 -20.68 6.85 -44.20
CA TYR A 259 -21.51 5.98 -45.05
C TYR A 259 -22.52 5.06 -44.34
N SER A 260 -23.63 5.67 -43.92
CA SER A 260 -24.95 5.11 -44.25
C SER A 260 -25.85 6.25 -44.76
N PRO A 261 -26.18 6.30 -46.07
CA PRO A 261 -27.12 7.28 -46.59
C PRO A 261 -28.54 6.74 -46.42
N THR A 262 -29.22 7.15 -45.37
CA THR A 262 -30.69 7.12 -45.36
C THR A 262 -31.21 8.38 -44.69
N GLU A 263 -31.61 9.33 -45.54
CA GLU A 263 -32.64 10.32 -45.26
C GLU A 263 -33.79 9.68 -44.50
N ILE A 264 -34.07 10.15 -43.28
CA ILE A 264 -35.44 10.26 -42.77
C ILE A 264 -35.53 11.58 -42.03
N ASP A 265 -36.09 12.58 -42.74
CA ASP A 265 -36.62 13.81 -42.19
C ASP A 265 -37.57 13.50 -41.02
N TYR A 266 -37.18 13.87 -39.81
CA TYR A 266 -38.14 14.12 -38.73
C TYR A 266 -38.33 15.62 -38.60
N ASN A 267 -39.28 16.12 -39.40
CA ASN A 267 -39.96 17.40 -39.16
C ASN A 267 -40.67 17.33 -37.79
N PHE A 268 -39.98 17.70 -36.71
CA PHE A 268 -40.65 18.06 -35.47
C PHE A 268 -41.10 19.52 -35.53
N VAL A 269 -42.35 19.63 -35.96
CA VAL A 269 -43.29 20.74 -35.83
C VAL A 269 -43.00 21.61 -34.60
N ASN A 270 -42.43 22.78 -34.86
CA ASN A 270 -42.31 23.88 -33.90
C ASN A 270 -43.61 24.70 -33.96
N ILE A 271 -44.71 24.13 -33.43
CA ILE A 271 -45.99 24.84 -33.26
C ILE A 271 -46.34 24.85 -31.77
N THR A 272 -45.81 25.84 -31.06
CA THR A 272 -46.46 26.44 -29.87
C THR A 272 -45.90 27.85 -29.67
N LYS A 273 -46.15 28.74 -30.63
CA LYS A 273 -46.26 30.19 -30.41
C LYS A 273 -47.32 30.73 -31.36
N VAL A 274 -48.58 30.41 -31.08
CA VAL A 274 -49.71 31.12 -31.66
C VAL A 274 -50.10 32.23 -30.70
N ASN A 275 -49.99 33.45 -31.24
CA ASN A 275 -50.49 34.72 -30.75
C ASN A 275 -51.81 34.62 -29.98
N LEU A 276 -51.80 35.10 -28.75
CA LEU A 276 -52.99 35.53 -28.01
C LEU A 276 -52.66 36.86 -27.35
N GLN A 277 -52.78 37.95 -28.13
CA GLN A 277 -53.21 39.31 -27.73
C GLN A 277 -52.86 40.33 -28.82
N SER A 278 -53.59 40.26 -29.94
CA SER A 278 -53.88 41.44 -30.76
C SER A 278 -55.39 41.52 -30.90
N LEU A 279 -56.03 41.94 -29.81
CA LEU A 279 -57.45 42.28 -29.75
C LEU A 279 -57.58 43.54 -28.87
N VAL A 280 -57.00 44.63 -29.39
CA VAL A 280 -57.41 45.99 -29.05
C VAL A 280 -57.56 46.70 -30.39
N SER A 281 -58.75 46.59 -30.96
CA SER A 281 -59.24 47.53 -31.97
C SER A 281 -60.28 48.42 -31.30
N GLN A 282 -60.07 49.73 -31.42
CA GLN A 282 -61.13 50.74 -31.58
C GLN A 282 -62.16 50.87 -30.44
N THR A 283 -61.91 51.85 -29.57
CA THR A 283 -62.82 52.98 -29.28
C THR A 283 -61.99 54.14 -28.75
#